data_AF-A0AA89ARN3-F1
#
_entry.id   AF-A0AA89ARN3-F1
#
_cell.length_a   1.000
_cell.length_b   1.000
_cell.length_c   1.000
_cell.angle_alpha   90.00
_cell.angle_beta   90.00
_cell.angle_gamma   90.00
#
_symmetry.space_group_name_H-M   'P 1'
#
loop_
_entity.id
_entity.type
_entity.pdbx_description
1 polymer ?
#
loop_
_entity_poly.entity_id
_entity_poly.type
_entity_poly.pdbx_seq_one_letter_code
_entity_poly.pdbx_strand_id
1 'polypeptide(L)'
;MPKGISVGKTVEVTSNEDGFLGSYSEAKVLARVDRDKYEVEYTKLLDDRDANKFLREVVEAALVRPLPPEIRVSGFDVLDKVDAYDNEVWWVGRVTGMDGPNRYSVYFDSSGDEYTYPFHELRVHQEYDDGQWVTPEREGKVYSAL
;
A
#
# COMPACT_ATOMS: atom_id res chain seq x y z
N MET A 1 5.60 -17.38 4.42
CA MET A 1 6.43 -16.58 3.49
C MET A 1 5.58 -16.17 2.31
N PRO A 2 5.66 -14.92 1.86
CA PRO A 2 4.93 -14.45 0.70
C PRO A 2 5.36 -15.25 -0.54
N LYS A 3 4.41 -15.72 -1.35
CA LYS A 3 4.73 -16.43 -2.60
C LYS A 3 5.02 -15.40 -3.69
N GLY A 4 5.95 -15.72 -4.60
CA GLY A 4 6.21 -14.87 -5.77
C GLY A 4 7.19 -13.70 -5.56
N ILE A 5 7.86 -13.61 -4.40
CA ILE A 5 8.90 -12.60 -4.15
C ILE A 5 10.29 -13.17 -4.47
N SER A 6 11.00 -12.49 -5.38
CA SER A 6 12.36 -12.84 -5.77
C SER A 6 13.15 -11.59 -6.18
N VAL A 7 14.48 -11.71 -6.22
CA VAL A 7 15.36 -10.64 -6.72
C VAL A 7 14.89 -10.12 -8.07
N GLY A 8 14.89 -8.80 -8.22
CA GLY A 8 14.46 -8.07 -9.40
C GLY A 8 12.97 -7.77 -9.48
N LYS A 9 12.12 -8.34 -8.61
CA LYS A 9 10.69 -8.06 -8.57
C LYS A 9 10.40 -6.75 -7.82
N THR A 10 9.39 -6.03 -8.29
CA THR A 10 8.76 -4.92 -7.57
C THR A 10 7.75 -5.49 -6.56
N VAL A 11 7.73 -4.89 -5.38
CA VAL A 11 6.99 -5.30 -4.19
C VAL A 11 6.47 -4.05 -3.48
N GLU A 12 5.55 -4.24 -2.55
CA GLU A 12 5.22 -3.25 -1.53
C GLU A 12 5.81 -3.67 -0.19
N VAL A 13 6.35 -2.70 0.54
CA VAL A 13 6.90 -2.86 1.88
C VAL A 13 6.02 -2.06 2.84
N THR A 14 5.57 -2.70 3.92
CA THR A 14 4.88 -2.04 5.02
C THR A 14 5.83 -1.75 6.19
N SER A 15 5.51 -0.77 7.01
CA SER A 15 6.32 -0.38 8.16
C SER A 15 5.51 -0.50 9.46
N ASN A 16 6.19 -0.99 10.50
CA ASN A 16 5.67 -1.01 11.88
C ASN A 16 6.16 0.20 12.69
N GLU A 17 6.87 1.14 12.07
CA GLU A 17 7.35 2.33 12.74
C GLU A 17 6.22 3.32 13.00
N ASP A 18 6.25 3.97 14.16
CA ASP A 18 5.31 5.02 14.51
C ASP A 18 5.35 6.12 13.45
N GLY A 19 4.18 6.53 12.96
CA GLY A 19 4.05 7.48 11.85
C GLY A 19 3.98 6.83 10.45
N PHE A 20 4.33 5.54 10.32
CA PHE A 20 4.21 4.78 9.06
C PHE A 20 3.25 3.58 9.15
N LEU A 21 2.51 3.46 10.26
CA LEU A 21 1.53 2.40 10.44
C LEU A 21 0.42 2.47 9.39
N GLY A 22 0.17 1.34 8.72
CA GLY A 22 -0.81 1.24 7.64
C GLY A 22 -0.32 1.80 6.31
N SER A 23 1.00 1.93 6.13
CA SER A 23 1.59 2.41 4.90
C SER A 23 2.14 1.28 4.02
N TYR A 24 2.14 1.47 2.71
CA TYR A 24 2.73 0.58 1.71
C TYR A 24 3.57 1.37 0.71
N SER A 25 4.88 1.17 0.76
CA SER A 25 5.86 1.83 -0.10
C SER A 25 6.34 0.88 -1.19
N GLU A 26 6.33 1.33 -2.44
CA GLU A 26 6.82 0.52 -3.57
C GLU A 26 8.35 0.40 -3.51
N ALA A 27 8.86 -0.83 -3.68
CA ALA A 27 10.28 -1.12 -3.68
C ALA A 27 10.64 -2.24 -4.67
N LYS A 28 11.91 -2.35 -5.00
CA LYS A 28 12.49 -3.45 -5.78
C LYS A 28 13.36 -4.32 -4.89
N VAL A 29 13.18 -5.63 -4.97
CA VAL A 29 14.04 -6.58 -4.26
C VAL A 29 15.41 -6.64 -4.93
N LEU A 30 16.45 -6.23 -4.22
CA LEU A 30 17.85 -6.26 -4.70
C LEU A 30 18.52 -7.58 -4.38
N ALA A 31 18.32 -8.10 -3.18
CA ALA A 31 18.92 -9.34 -2.72
C ALA A 31 18.04 -10.05 -1.70
N ARG A 32 18.24 -11.36 -1.57
CA ARG A 32 17.80 -12.10 -0.41
C ARG A 32 18.98 -12.20 0.56
N VAL A 33 18.89 -11.52 1.69
CA VAL A 33 19.98 -11.45 2.68
C VAL A 33 20.06 -12.75 3.46
N ASP A 34 18.92 -13.28 3.88
CA ASP A 34 18.82 -14.59 4.53
C ASP A 34 17.42 -15.22 4.30
N ARG A 35 17.05 -16.19 5.14
CA ARG A 35 15.76 -16.87 5.02
C ARG A 35 14.59 -15.87 5.11
N ASP A 36 14.63 -14.93 6.03
CA ASP A 36 13.50 -14.11 6.44
C ASP A 36 13.76 -12.61 6.19
N LYS A 37 14.79 -12.25 5.41
CA LYS A 37 15.12 -10.85 5.08
C LYS A 37 15.41 -10.61 3.61
N TYR A 38 14.99 -9.44 3.15
CA TYR A 38 15.31 -8.90 1.83
C TYR A 38 16.06 -7.59 1.95
N GLU A 39 17.01 -7.36 1.04
CA GLU A 39 17.48 -6.01 0.75
C GLU A 39 16.58 -5.44 -0.36
N VAL A 40 16.02 -4.26 -0.13
CA VAL A 40 15.12 -3.58 -1.04
C VAL A 40 15.62 -2.17 -1.35
N GLU A 41 15.26 -1.65 -2.52
CA GLU A 41 15.43 -0.25 -2.91
C GLU A 41 14.06 0.34 -3.20
N TYR A 42 13.66 1.37 -2.48
CA TYR A 42 12.37 2.03 -2.71
C TYR A 42 12.35 2.75 -4.05
N THR A 43 11.21 2.83 -4.72
CA THR A 43 11.14 3.43 -6.06
C THR A 43 10.87 4.95 -6.03
N LYS A 44 10.51 5.48 -4.86
CA LYS A 44 10.12 6.88 -4.66
C LYS A 44 10.77 7.57 -3.45
N LEU A 45 11.26 6.81 -2.47
CA LEU A 45 11.89 7.38 -1.26
C LEU A 45 13.38 7.57 -1.49
N LEU A 46 13.90 8.77 -1.20
CA LEU A 46 15.31 9.11 -1.36
C LEU A 46 16.11 8.81 -0.09
N ASP A 47 17.40 8.51 -0.25
CA ASP A 47 18.33 8.36 0.88
C ASP A 47 18.58 9.75 1.52
N ASP A 48 18.50 9.80 2.84
CA ASP A 48 18.66 11.02 3.65
C ASP A 48 20.08 11.60 3.59
N ARG A 49 21.09 10.76 3.33
CA ARG A 49 22.50 11.14 3.21
C ARG A 49 22.89 11.47 1.77
N ASP A 50 22.16 10.96 0.78
CA ASP A 50 22.39 11.21 -0.64
C ASP A 50 21.08 11.26 -1.44
N ALA A 51 20.50 12.45 -1.55
CA ALA A 51 19.26 12.70 -2.29
C ALA A 51 19.32 12.37 -3.79
N ASN A 52 20.47 11.96 -4.35
CA ASN A 52 20.57 11.44 -5.72
C ASN A 52 20.35 9.92 -5.81
N LYS A 53 20.14 9.26 -4.68
CA LYS A 53 19.91 7.83 -4.58
C LYS A 53 18.57 7.55 -3.92
N PHE A 54 17.97 6.44 -4.32
CA PHE A 54 16.83 5.89 -3.61
C PHE A 54 17.28 5.19 -2.33
N LEU A 55 16.41 5.24 -1.32
CA LEU A 55 16.59 4.61 -0.03
C LEU A 55 16.70 3.09 -0.21
N ARG A 56 17.68 2.49 0.47
CA ARG A 56 17.87 1.04 0.55
C ARG A 56 17.84 0.56 1.98
N GLU A 57 17.15 -0.53 2.21
CA GLU A 57 16.97 -1.10 3.55
C GLU A 57 17.00 -2.62 3.52
N VAL A 58 17.35 -3.21 4.66
CA VAL A 58 17.14 -4.63 4.92
C VAL A 58 15.87 -4.77 5.75
N VAL A 59 14.85 -5.39 5.15
CA VAL A 59 13.51 -5.52 5.72
C VAL A 59 13.15 -6.98 5.98
N GLU A 60 12.32 -7.21 7.00
CA GLU A 60 11.78 -8.53 7.30
C GLU A 60 10.85 -8.98 6.17
N ALA A 61 10.98 -10.23 5.71
CA ALA A 61 10.19 -10.82 4.64
C ALA A 61 8.69 -10.85 4.95
N ALA A 62 8.31 -10.77 6.23
CA ALA A 62 6.92 -10.66 6.68
C ALA A 62 6.29 -9.29 6.37
N LEU A 63 7.10 -8.25 6.15
CA LEU A 63 6.65 -6.89 5.83
C LEU A 63 6.61 -6.62 4.32
N VAL A 64 6.96 -7.63 3.51
CA VAL A 64 7.03 -7.49 2.05
C VAL A 64 5.91 -8.30 1.42
N ARG A 65 5.17 -7.69 0.50
CA ARG A 65 4.15 -8.35 -0.33
C ARG A 65 4.37 -8.05 -1.82
N PRO A 66 3.88 -8.88 -2.75
CA PRO A 66 3.87 -8.51 -4.17
C PRO A 66 3.10 -7.20 -4.41
N LEU A 67 3.14 -6.67 -5.62
CA LEU A 67 2.19 -5.60 -5.98
C LEU A 67 0.75 -6.15 -6.00
N PRO A 68 -0.23 -5.42 -5.47
CA PRO A 68 -1.63 -5.80 -5.57
C PRO A 68 -2.10 -5.81 -7.03
N PRO A 69 -2.99 -6.74 -7.43
CA PRO A 69 -3.61 -6.69 -8.74
C PRO A 69 -4.51 -5.44 -8.85
N GLU A 70 -4.66 -4.94 -10.06
CA GLU A 70 -5.55 -3.82 -10.33
C GLU A 70 -7.01 -4.27 -10.19
N ILE A 71 -7.76 -3.55 -9.34
CA ILE A 71 -9.22 -3.70 -9.22
C ILE A 71 -9.83 -2.42 -9.77
N ARG A 72 -10.59 -2.55 -10.88
CA ARG A 72 -11.29 -1.41 -11.47
C ARG A 72 -12.64 -1.20 -10.79
N VAL A 73 -12.86 0.03 -10.35
CA VAL A 73 -14.12 0.50 -9.78
C VAL A 73 -14.55 1.78 -10.48
N SER A 74 -15.84 2.09 -10.47
CA SER A 74 -16.37 3.36 -10.99
C SER A 74 -16.42 4.48 -9.94
N GLY A 75 -16.16 4.14 -8.68
CA GLY A 75 -16.22 5.04 -7.54
C GLY A 75 -16.12 4.27 -6.23
N PHE A 76 -16.13 5.00 -5.12
CA PHE A 76 -16.10 4.44 -3.76
C PHE A 76 -17.34 4.87 -2.99
N ASP A 77 -17.82 4.03 -2.08
CA ASP A 77 -18.91 4.38 -1.17
C ASP A 77 -18.38 4.59 0.25
N VAL A 78 -19.13 5.34 1.06
CA VAL A 78 -18.87 5.49 2.50
C VAL A 78 -18.72 4.11 3.14
N LEU A 79 -17.69 3.95 3.97
CA LEU A 79 -17.18 2.72 4.59
C LEU A 79 -16.29 1.82 3.72
N ASP A 80 -16.08 2.11 2.43
CA ASP A 80 -15.10 1.36 1.64
C ASP A 80 -13.69 1.57 2.23
N LYS A 81 -12.96 0.47 2.44
CA LYS A 81 -11.54 0.51 2.83
C LYS A 81 -10.72 0.73 1.56
N VAL A 82 -9.88 1.75 1.59
CA VAL A 82 -9.09 2.21 0.44
C VAL A 82 -7.63 2.38 0.86
N ASP A 83 -6.73 2.34 -0.12
CA ASP A 83 -5.41 2.95 0.05
C ASP A 83 -5.43 4.31 -0.64
N ALA A 84 -5.02 5.36 0.08
CA ALA A 84 -4.83 6.70 -0.45
C ALA A 84 -3.35 6.96 -0.74
N TYR A 85 -3.04 7.48 -1.93
CA TYR A 85 -1.68 7.81 -2.33
C TYR A 85 -1.31 9.21 -1.84
N ASP A 86 -0.35 9.30 -0.93
CA ASP A 86 0.12 10.57 -0.37
C ASP A 86 1.59 10.43 0.07
N ASN A 87 2.37 11.48 -0.14
CA ASN A 87 3.82 11.51 0.12
C ASN A 87 4.53 10.24 -0.39
N GLU A 88 4.27 9.89 -1.65
CA GLU A 88 4.92 8.76 -2.35
C GLU A 88 4.58 7.37 -1.81
N VAL A 89 3.59 7.26 -0.93
CA VAL A 89 3.23 6.05 -0.20
C VAL A 89 1.72 5.82 -0.25
N TRP A 90 1.29 4.56 -0.18
CA TRP A 90 -0.12 4.18 -0.07
C TRP A 90 -0.52 4.03 1.40
N TRP A 91 -1.56 4.73 1.84
CA TRP A 91 -2.02 4.77 3.23
C TRP A 91 -3.40 4.16 3.37
N VAL A 92 -3.53 3.17 4.25
CA VAL A 92 -4.80 2.50 4.53
C VAL A 92 -5.76 3.46 5.24
N GLY A 93 -6.93 3.67 4.64
CA GLY A 93 -7.99 4.49 5.20
C GLY A 93 -9.38 3.97 4.88
N ARG A 94 -10.39 4.72 5.31
CA ARG A 94 -11.81 4.42 5.08
C ARG A 94 -12.51 5.65 4.53
N VAL A 95 -13.28 5.47 3.46
CA VAL A 95 -14.11 6.55 2.91
C VAL A 95 -15.20 6.93 3.92
N THR A 96 -15.30 8.21 4.26
CA THR A 96 -16.32 8.75 5.19
C THR A 96 -17.37 9.61 4.47
N GLY A 97 -17.07 10.07 3.26
CA GLY A 97 -17.96 10.92 2.49
C GLY A 97 -17.43 11.30 1.12
N MET A 98 -18.16 12.19 0.46
CA MET A 98 -17.72 12.86 -0.76
C MET A 98 -17.64 14.36 -0.52
N ASP A 99 -16.58 14.98 -1.04
CA ASP A 99 -16.32 16.42 -0.95
C ASP A 99 -16.19 16.99 -2.37
N GLY A 100 -17.28 16.87 -3.13
CA GLY A 100 -17.39 17.29 -4.52
C GLY A 100 -17.25 16.15 -5.55
N PRO A 101 -17.28 16.49 -6.86
CA PRO A 101 -17.22 15.51 -7.93
C PRO A 101 -15.91 14.71 -7.91
N ASN A 102 -16.00 13.38 -7.81
CA ASN A 102 -14.87 12.45 -7.80
C ASN A 102 -13.81 12.74 -6.71
N ARG A 103 -14.23 13.32 -5.59
CA ARG A 103 -13.40 13.57 -4.41
C ARG A 103 -14.02 12.92 -3.19
N TYR A 104 -13.20 12.23 -2.41
CA TYR A 104 -13.65 11.43 -1.28
C TYR A 104 -12.93 11.85 -0.01
N SER A 105 -13.68 12.03 1.06
CA SER A 105 -13.12 12.19 2.41
C SER A 105 -12.69 10.81 2.91
N VAL A 106 -11.45 10.69 3.38
CA VAL A 106 -10.85 9.45 3.84
C VAL A 106 -10.30 9.67 5.25
N TYR A 107 -10.77 8.84 6.18
CA TYR A 107 -10.30 8.80 7.56
C TYR A 107 -9.23 7.73 7.75
N PHE A 108 -8.16 8.07 8.47
CA PHE A 108 -7.04 7.18 8.75
C PHE A 108 -7.07 6.71 10.20
N ASP A 109 -7.38 5.42 10.42
CA ASP A 109 -7.48 4.85 11.77
C ASP A 109 -6.14 4.94 12.54
N SER A 110 -5.00 4.99 11.85
CA SER A 110 -3.66 5.04 12.48
C SER A 110 -3.31 6.40 13.09
N SER A 111 -3.76 7.51 12.49
CA SER A 111 -3.47 8.87 12.98
C SER A 111 -4.67 9.59 13.59
N GLY A 112 -5.89 9.19 13.21
CA GLY A 112 -7.13 9.90 13.56
C GLY A 112 -7.45 11.10 12.66
N ASP A 113 -6.67 11.30 11.60
CA ASP A 113 -6.86 12.40 10.65
C ASP A 113 -7.87 12.04 9.55
N GLU A 114 -8.41 13.08 8.91
CA GLU A 114 -9.26 12.97 7.73
C GLU A 114 -8.80 13.97 6.65
N TYR A 115 -8.65 13.47 5.42
CA TYR A 115 -8.25 14.27 4.26
C TYR A 115 -9.10 13.94 3.04
N THR A 116 -9.16 14.85 2.07
CA THR A 116 -9.92 14.68 0.83
C THR A 116 -9.00 14.34 -0.34
N TYR A 117 -9.22 13.20 -0.97
CA TYR A 117 -8.46 12.73 -2.13
C TYR A 117 -9.31 12.66 -3.41
N PRO A 118 -8.74 12.94 -4.59
CA PRO A 118 -9.36 12.65 -5.86
C PRO A 118 -9.39 11.15 -6.13
N PHE A 119 -10.35 10.69 -6.95
CA PHE A 119 -10.53 9.29 -7.31
C PHE A 119 -9.25 8.57 -7.78
N HIS A 120 -8.38 9.24 -8.54
CA HIS A 120 -7.18 8.63 -9.11
C HIS A 120 -6.02 8.44 -8.13
N GLU A 121 -6.13 9.03 -6.93
CA GLU A 121 -5.19 8.81 -5.82
C GLU A 121 -5.72 7.76 -4.84
N LEU A 122 -6.84 7.11 -5.15
CA LEU A 122 -7.41 6.04 -4.34
C LEU A 122 -7.41 4.72 -5.10
N ARG A 123 -7.17 3.63 -4.38
CA ARG A 123 -7.37 2.26 -4.87
C ARG A 123 -8.11 1.42 -3.84
N VAL A 124 -8.74 0.34 -4.29
CA VAL A 124 -9.35 -0.64 -3.39
C VAL A 124 -8.25 -1.24 -2.52
N HIS A 125 -8.42 -1.15 -1.21
CA HIS A 125 -7.50 -1.77 -0.27
C HIS A 125 -7.57 -3.30 -0.39
N GLN A 126 -6.41 -3.93 -0.40
CA GLN A 126 -6.25 -5.38 -0.45
C GLN A 126 -5.26 -5.83 0.61
N GLU A 127 -5.55 -6.96 1.25
CA GLU A 127 -4.63 -7.65 2.14
C GLU A 127 -3.98 -8.82 1.39
N TYR A 128 -2.73 -9.13 1.73
CA TYR A 128 -2.03 -10.28 1.17
C TYR A 128 -1.86 -11.35 2.25
N ASP A 129 -2.73 -12.36 2.21
CA ASP A 129 -2.78 -13.42 3.21
C ASP A 129 -2.58 -14.81 2.58
N ASP A 130 -1.74 -15.63 3.21
CA ASP A 130 -1.30 -16.96 2.75
C ASP A 130 -1.00 -17.09 1.23
N GLY A 131 -0.41 -16.04 0.66
CA GLY A 131 -0.03 -16.01 -0.74
C GLY A 131 -1.16 -15.60 -1.71
N GLN A 132 -2.29 -15.10 -1.21
CA GLN A 132 -3.45 -14.69 -1.97
C GLN A 132 -3.83 -13.23 -1.66
N TRP A 133 -4.37 -12.55 -2.66
CA TRP A 133 -4.95 -11.22 -2.48
C TRP A 133 -6.40 -11.35 -2.07
N VAL A 134 -6.78 -10.68 -0.99
CA VAL A 134 -8.15 -10.62 -0.50
C VAL A 134 -8.60 -9.17 -0.37
N THR A 135 -9.85 -8.91 -0.73
CA THR A 135 -10.48 -7.62 -0.44
C THR A 135 -11.27 -7.74 0.86
N PRO A 136 -11.28 -6.71 1.72
CA PRO A 136 -12.14 -6.69 2.89
C PRO A 136 -13.60 -6.85 2.46
N GLU A 137 -14.29 -7.83 3.02
CA GLU A 137 -15.70 -8.04 2.73
C GLU A 137 -16.51 -6.84 3.22
N ARG A 138 -17.36 -6.33 2.33
CA ARG A 138 -18.48 -5.46 2.69
C ARG A 138 -19.76 -6.14 2.24
N GLU A 139 -20.78 -6.16 3.09
CA GLU A 139 -22.10 -6.66 2.70
C GLU A 139 -22.57 -6.00 1.39
N GLY A 140 -22.79 -6.82 0.35
CA GLY A 140 -23.33 -6.37 -0.92
C GLY A 140 -22.34 -5.82 -1.96
N LYS A 141 -21.02 -5.79 -1.68
CA LYS A 141 -20.00 -5.44 -2.68
C LYS A 141 -18.99 -6.56 -2.90
N VAL A 142 -18.89 -7.01 -4.14
CA VAL A 142 -17.86 -7.96 -4.58
C VAL A 142 -16.92 -7.21 -5.51
N TYR A 143 -15.66 -7.11 -5.12
CA TYR A 143 -14.60 -6.62 -5.99
C TYR A 143 -13.98 -7.80 -6.75
N SER A 144 -13.78 -7.65 -8.05
CA SER A 144 -13.08 -8.63 -8.88
C SER A 144 -11.80 -8.03 -9.43
N ALA A 145 -10.68 -8.73 -9.23
CA ALA A 145 -9.43 -8.42 -9.93
C ALA A 145 -9.53 -8.78 -11.42
N LEU A 146 -8.79 -8.06 -12.26
CA LEU A 146 -8.66 -8.34 -13.69
C LEU A 146 -7.57 -9.38 -13.99
#